data_AF-A0A957ETZ8-F1
#
_entry.id   AF-A0A957ETZ8-F1
#
_cell.length_a   1.000
_cell.length_b   1.000
_cell.length_c   1.000
_cell.angle_alpha   90.00
_cell.angle_beta   90.00
_cell.angle_gamma   90.00
#
_symmetry.space_group_name_H-M   'P 1'
#
loop_
_entity.id
_entity.type
_entity.pdbx_description
1 polymer ?
#
loop_
_entity_poly.entity_id
_entity_poly.type
_entity_poly.pdbx_seq_one_letter_code
_entity_poly.pdbx_strand_id
1 'polypeptide(L)'
;ELQLASVALEFGEEQSKLIVRDGRGEYAIQIGYGAWQSGHSGYSDEPVAACGAWTAVNTYEIRLCYTTRVYCPILRFHFADDKLQLEVDPNVFWGLAYTRTINGCLYEAG
;
A
#
# COMPACT_ATOMS: atom_id res chain seq x y z
N GLU A 1 -0.86 -1.51 -16.45
CA GLU A 1 -0.67 -0.35 -15.56
C GLU A 1 -1.80 -0.35 -14.54
N LEU A 2 -1.52 -0.16 -13.24
CA LEU A 2 -2.57 -0.07 -12.22
C LEU A 2 -3.24 1.31 -12.33
N GLN A 3 -4.50 1.34 -12.75
CA GLN A 3 -5.33 2.56 -12.76
C GLN A 3 -6.02 2.68 -11.40
N LEU A 4 -5.28 3.18 -10.41
CA LEU A 4 -5.77 3.41 -9.06
C LEU A 4 -6.81 4.54 -9.08
N ALA A 5 -7.99 4.28 -8.53
CA ALA A 5 -9.06 5.27 -8.34
C ALA A 5 -8.98 5.89 -6.94
N SER A 6 -8.74 5.09 -5.91
CA SER A 6 -8.51 5.57 -4.53
C SER A 6 -7.74 4.54 -3.70
N VAL A 7 -7.10 5.03 -2.64
CA VAL A 7 -6.53 4.19 -1.58
C VAL A 7 -6.99 4.71 -0.22
N ALA A 8 -7.18 3.81 0.74
CA ALA A 8 -7.48 4.16 2.12
C ALA A 8 -6.67 3.27 3.07
N LEU A 9 -6.28 3.85 4.20
CA LEU A 9 -5.60 3.14 5.29
C LEU A 9 -6.52 3.13 6.51
N GLU A 10 -6.89 1.94 6.96
CA GLU A 10 -7.57 1.75 8.23
C GLU A 10 -6.54 1.26 9.26
N PHE A 11 -6.26 2.08 10.27
CA PHE A 11 -5.34 1.71 11.34
C PHE A 11 -6.13 1.06 12.49
N GLY A 12 -5.81 -0.18 12.82
CA GLY A 12 -6.25 -0.86 14.04
C GLY A 12 -5.12 -1.03 15.04
N GLU A 13 -5.44 -1.52 16.24
CA GLU A 13 -4.48 -1.69 17.34
C GLU A 13 -3.41 -2.75 17.04
N GLU A 14 -3.80 -3.88 16.43
CA GLU A 14 -2.89 -5.00 16.12
C GLU A 14 -2.51 -5.08 14.65
N GLN A 15 -3.39 -4.62 13.76
CA GLN A 15 -3.23 -4.71 12.32
C GLN A 15 -3.86 -3.50 11.63
N SER A 16 -3.31 -3.14 10.48
CA SER A 16 -3.86 -2.12 9.58
C SER A 16 -4.39 -2.77 8.32
N LYS A 17 -5.24 -2.06 7.58
CA LYS A 17 -5.72 -2.49 6.26
C LYS A 17 -5.43 -1.42 5.23
N LEU A 18 -4.89 -1.85 4.10
CA LEU A 18 -4.85 -1.03 2.89
C LEU A 18 -6.03 -1.43 2.01
N ILE A 19 -6.94 -0.49 1.80
CA ILE A 19 -8.04 -0.62 0.85
C ILE A 19 -7.61 0.05 -0.45
N VAL A 20 -7.71 -0.68 -1.55
CA VAL A 20 -7.38 -0.21 -2.90
C VAL A 20 -8.62 -0.33 -3.75
N ARG A 21 -8.93 0.74 -4.49
CA ARG A 21 -9.99 0.74 -5.49
C ARG A 21 -9.40 1.03 -6.86
N ASP A 22 -9.75 0.21 -7.84
CA ASP A 22 -9.43 0.40 -9.25
C ASP A 22 -10.64 0.06 -10.14
N GLY A 23 -10.45 0.03 -11.46
CA GLY A 23 -11.52 -0.28 -12.41
C GLY A 23 -12.14 -1.69 -12.29
N ARG A 24 -11.55 -2.59 -11.48
CA ARG A 24 -12.05 -3.94 -11.23
C ARG A 24 -12.87 -4.03 -9.94
N GLY A 25 -12.80 -3.02 -9.07
CA GLY A 25 -13.51 -2.97 -7.81
C GLY A 25 -12.62 -2.54 -6.65
N GLU A 26 -13.05 -2.91 -5.45
CA GLU A 26 -12.36 -2.61 -4.20
C GLU A 26 -11.85 -3.88 -3.56
N TYR A 27 -10.62 -3.84 -3.04
CA TYR A 27 -9.98 -4.95 -2.37
C TYR A 27 -9.12 -4.47 -1.20
N ALA A 28 -8.99 -5.33 -0.18
CA ALA A 28 -8.29 -5.03 1.06
C ALA A 28 -7.08 -5.95 1.25
N ILE A 29 -5.97 -5.38 1.71
CA ILE A 29 -4.75 -6.09 2.10
C ILE A 29 -4.57 -5.93 3.60
N GLN A 30 -4.49 -7.04 4.34
CA GLN A 30 -4.15 -7.01 5.77
C GLN A 30 -2.66 -6.74 5.96
N ILE A 31 -2.33 -5.86 6.90
CA ILE A 31 -0.96 -5.41 7.15
C ILE A 31 -0.67 -5.56 8.63
N GLY A 32 0.37 -6.33 8.95
CA GLY A 32 0.87 -6.41 10.32
C GLY A 32 1.64 -5.15 10.69
N TYR A 33 1.50 -4.70 11.94
CA TYR A 33 2.29 -3.58 12.46
C TYR A 33 3.63 -4.07 13.01
N GLY A 34 4.74 -3.71 12.34
CA GLY A 34 6.09 -4.19 12.72
C GLY A 34 6.32 -5.70 12.58
N ALA A 35 5.33 -6.45 12.08
CA ALA A 35 5.39 -7.89 11.83
C ALA A 35 4.80 -8.21 10.45
N TRP A 36 5.27 -9.28 9.82
CA TRP A 36 4.72 -9.75 8.55
C TRP A 36 3.38 -10.46 8.79
N GLN A 37 2.34 -9.97 8.13
CA GLN A 37 1.02 -10.61 8.11
C GLN A 37 0.79 -11.25 6.74
N SER A 38 0.57 -12.56 6.73
CA SER A 38 0.16 -13.28 5.52
C SER A 38 -1.32 -13.04 5.23
N GLY A 39 -1.64 -12.90 3.94
CA GLY A 39 -3.01 -12.73 3.46
C GLY A 39 -3.12 -12.86 1.95
N HIS A 40 -4.21 -12.32 1.42
CA HIS A 40 -4.46 -12.20 -0.01
C HIS A 40 -4.71 -10.74 -0.34
N SER A 41 -4.25 -10.29 -1.52
CA SER A 41 -4.38 -8.88 -1.91
C SER A 41 -5.77 -8.53 -2.44
N GLY A 42 -6.63 -9.52 -2.71
CA GLY A 42 -7.93 -9.36 -3.37
C GLY A 42 -7.85 -8.92 -4.85
N TYR A 43 -6.74 -8.32 -5.27
CA TYR A 43 -6.40 -8.05 -6.68
C TYR A 43 -6.09 -9.32 -7.47
N SER A 44 -5.51 -10.32 -6.79
CA SER A 44 -5.16 -11.62 -7.33
C SER A 44 -5.24 -12.68 -6.25
N ASP A 45 -5.47 -13.93 -6.65
CA ASP A 45 -5.41 -15.11 -5.76
C ASP A 45 -3.99 -15.43 -5.26
N GLU A 46 -2.99 -14.68 -5.72
CA GLU A 46 -1.61 -14.79 -5.24
C GLU A 46 -1.52 -14.39 -3.76
N PRO A 47 -0.94 -15.24 -2.89
CA PRO A 47 -0.67 -14.89 -1.50
C PRO A 47 0.32 -13.73 -1.40
N VAL A 48 0.04 -12.82 -0.47
CA VAL A 48 0.90 -11.68 -0.16
C VAL A 48 1.16 -11.65 1.34
N ALA A 49 2.40 -11.41 1.72
CA ALA A 49 2.73 -11.00 3.07
C ALA A 49 2.93 -9.48 3.08
N ALA A 50 2.36 -8.79 4.06
CA ALA A 50 2.52 -7.36 4.21
C ALA A 50 2.93 -6.97 5.64
N CYS A 51 3.84 -6.02 5.76
CA CYS A 51 4.16 -5.36 7.02
C CYS A 51 4.17 -3.84 6.82
N GLY A 52 3.78 -3.12 7.86
CA GLY A 52 3.71 -1.68 7.84
C GLY A 52 4.32 -1.06 9.09
N ALA A 53 4.91 0.11 8.93
CA ALA A 53 5.48 0.90 10.02
C ALA A 53 5.48 2.40 9.68
N TRP A 54 5.33 3.22 10.71
CA TRP A 54 5.66 4.64 10.61
C TRP A 54 7.18 4.78 10.55
N THR A 55 7.69 5.35 9.46
CA THR A 55 9.14 5.60 9.26
C THR A 55 9.50 7.06 9.50
N ALA A 56 8.51 7.95 9.52
CA ALA A 56 8.59 9.33 9.97
C ALA A 56 7.23 9.78 10.55
N VAL A 57 7.19 10.97 11.15
CA VAL A 57 5.97 11.53 11.79
C VAL A 57 4.76 11.57 10.85
N ASN A 58 5.00 11.72 9.55
CA ASN A 58 3.98 11.85 8.52
C ASN A 58 4.16 10.84 7.38
N THR A 59 4.93 9.76 7.59
CA THR A 59 5.19 8.77 6.55
C THR A 59 4.94 7.36 7.07
N TYR A 60 3.95 6.70 6.48
CA TYR A 60 3.67 5.28 6.72
C TYR A 60 4.19 4.46 5.52
N GLU A 61 5.07 3.49 5.79
CA GLU A 61 5.62 2.59 4.79
C GLU A 61 4.95 1.22 4.91
N ILE A 62 4.54 0.66 3.77
CA ILE A 62 4.06 -0.72 3.65
C ILE A 62 5.00 -1.46 2.72
N ARG A 63 5.46 -2.63 3.14
CA ARG A 63 6.21 -3.57 2.30
C ARG A 63 5.32 -4.73 1.96
N LEU A 64 5.21 -5.01 0.67
CA LEU A 64 4.51 -6.19 0.17
C LEU A 64 5.54 -7.23 -0.27
N CYS A 65 5.25 -8.50 -0.03
CA CYS A 65 6.05 -9.63 -0.50
C CYS A 65 5.11 -10.64 -1.13
N TYR A 66 5.15 -10.73 -2.46
CA TYR A 66 4.35 -11.69 -3.21
C TYR A 66 5.11 -13.02 -3.28
N THR A 67 4.43 -14.13 -2.99
CA THR A 67 5.12 -15.42 -2.83
C THR A 67 5.48 -16.11 -4.15
N THR A 68 4.80 -15.77 -5.25
CA THR A 68 5.01 -16.42 -6.55
C THR A 68 5.76 -15.53 -7.56
N ARG A 69 5.90 -14.24 -7.26
CA ARG A 69 6.66 -13.26 -8.05
C ARG A 69 7.84 -12.74 -7.25
N VAL A 70 8.96 -12.47 -7.90
CA VAL A 70 10.09 -11.71 -7.31
C VAL A 70 9.76 -10.21 -7.13
N TYR A 71 8.49 -9.87 -6.98
CA TYR A 71 7.99 -8.52 -6.87
C TYR A 71 7.59 -8.24 -5.41
N CYS A 72 8.22 -7.25 -4.81
CA CYS A 72 8.07 -6.84 -3.42
C CYS A 72 8.08 -5.30 -3.35
N PRO A 73 7.02 -4.62 -3.84
CA PRO A 73 6.99 -3.17 -3.86
C PRO A 73 6.94 -2.60 -2.46
N ILE A 74 7.51 -1.41 -2.32
CA ILE A 74 7.37 -0.57 -1.14
C ILE A 74 6.37 0.54 -1.50
N LEU A 75 5.36 0.70 -0.66
CA LEU A 75 4.37 1.77 -0.76
C LEU A 75 4.65 2.78 0.35
N ARG A 76 4.90 4.05 0.02
CA ARG A 76 5.09 5.11 1.01
C ARG A 76 3.93 6.08 0.92
N PHE A 77 3.27 6.28 2.06
CA PHE A 77 2.15 7.19 2.20
C PHE A 77 2.64 8.40 2.97
N HIS A 78 2.75 9.54 2.27
CA HIS A 78 3.11 10.81 2.89
C HIS A 78 1.84 11.61 3.15
N PHE A 79 1.63 11.93 4.42
CA PHE A 79 0.52 12.75 4.89
C PHE A 79 0.99 14.20 4.98
N ALA A 80 0.30 15.11 4.30
CA ALA A 80 0.59 16.53 4.35
C ALA A 80 -0.72 17.32 4.29
N ASP A 81 -1.07 17.98 5.40
CA ASP A 81 -2.32 18.73 5.55
C ASP A 81 -3.55 17.88 5.20
N ASP A 82 -4.29 18.26 4.16
CA ASP A 82 -5.47 17.59 3.62
C ASP A 82 -5.14 16.63 2.46
N LYS A 83 -3.85 16.32 2.24
CA LYS A 83 -3.37 15.54 1.10
C LYS A 83 -2.69 14.25 1.53
N LEU A 84 -2.88 13.25 0.68
CA LEU A 84 -2.18 11.98 0.73
C LEU A 84 -1.38 11.81 -0.56
N GLN A 85 -0.07 11.63 -0.41
CA GLN A 85 0.81 11.27 -1.50
C GLN A 85 1.19 9.80 -1.39
N LEU A 86 0.84 9.00 -2.39
CA LEU A 86 1.30 7.62 -2.50
C LEU A 86 2.51 7.55 -3.42
N GLU A 87 3.63 7.11 -2.88
CA GLU A 87 4.84 6.70 -3.57
C GLU A 87 4.82 5.18 -3.79
N VAL A 88 5.10 4.73 -5.02
CA VAL A 88 5.26 3.31 -5.32
C VAL A 88 6.69 3.07 -5.80
N ASP A 89 7.45 2.30 -5.02
CA ASP A 89 8.84 1.94 -5.28
C ASP A 89 8.94 0.44 -5.62
N PRO A 90 9.11 0.08 -6.91
CA PRO A 90 9.19 -1.31 -7.33
C PRO A 90 10.58 -1.91 -7.06
N ASN A 91 10.64 -3.06 -6.38
CA ASN A 91 11.91 -3.77 -6.14
C ASN A 91 12.54 -4.40 -7.41
N VAL A 92 11.73 -4.70 -8.43
CA VAL A 92 12.16 -5.21 -9.73
C VAL A 92 11.55 -4.32 -10.79
N PHE A 93 12.40 -3.56 -11.48
CA PHE A 93 12.00 -2.70 -12.58
C PHE A 93 13.01 -2.82 -13.72
N TRP A 94 12.51 -3.08 -14.93
CA TRP A 94 13.33 -3.17 -16.14
C TRP A 94 13.26 -1.83 -16.90
N GLY A 95 13.92 -0.80 -16.36
CA GLY A 95 13.97 0.57 -16.92
C GLY A 95 14.57 1.61 -15.95
N LEU A 96 14.45 2.92 -16.24
CA LEU A 96 14.78 3.98 -15.29
C LEU A 96 13.72 4.00 -14.17
N ALA A 97 14.13 3.74 -12.92
CA ALA A 97 13.23 3.75 -11.77
C ALA A 97 12.48 5.10 -11.71
N TYR A 98 11.17 5.06 -11.94
CA TYR A 98 10.32 6.22 -11.71
C TYR A 98 9.44 5.94 -10.51
N THR A 99 9.66 6.72 -9.46
CA THR A 99 8.69 6.89 -8.39
C THR A 99 7.39 7.41 -9.00
N ARG A 100 6.31 6.63 -8.91
CA ARG A 100 4.98 7.14 -9.25
C ARG A 100 4.38 7.79 -8.02
N THR A 101 4.19 9.10 -8.10
CA THR A 101 3.44 9.88 -7.12
C THR A 101 1.98 9.96 -7.52
N ILE A 102 1.08 9.54 -6.63
CA ILE A 102 -0.37 9.73 -6.76
C ILE A 102 -0.82 10.67 -5.65
N ASN A 103 -1.36 11.84 -6.04
CA ASN A 103 -1.90 12.81 -5.10
C ASN A 103 -3.40 12.58 -4.93
N GLY A 104 -3.85 12.47 -3.68
CA GLY A 104 -5.26 12.42 -3.31
C GLY A 104 -5.56 13.35 -2.14
N CYS A 105 -6.84 13.48 -1.80
CA CYS A 105 -7.27 14.15 -0.57
C CYS A 105 -7.40 13.12 0.56
N LEU A 106 -7.06 13.52 1.77
CA LEU A 106 -7.28 12.72 2.97
C LEU A 106 -8.75 12.87 3.42
N TYR A 107 -9.40 11.75 3.71
CA TYR A 107 -10.72 11.72 4.33
C TYR A 107 -10.67 10.80 5.54
N GLU A 108 -11.13 11.30 6.69
CA GLU A 108 -11.34 10.47 7.87
C GLU A 108 -12.73 9.85 7.79
N ALA A 109 -12.82 8.52 7.94
CA ALA A 109 -14.12 7.86 8.11
C ALA A 109 -14.62 8.17 9.52
N GLY A 110 -15.79 8.81 9.62
CA GLY A 110 -16.44 9.17 10.89
C GLY A 110 -17.15 8.01 11.58
#